data_AF-A0A897N156-F1
#
_entry.id   AF-A0A897N156-F1
#
_cell.length_a   1.000
_cell.length_b   1.000
_cell.length_c   1.000
_cell.angle_alpha   90.00
_cell.angle_beta   90.00
_cell.angle_gamma   90.00
#
_symmetry.space_group_name_H-M   'P 1'
#
loop_
_entity.id
_entity.type
_entity.pdbx_description
1 polymer ?
#
loop_
_entity_poly.entity_id
_entity_poly.type
_entity_poly.pdbx_seq_one_letter_code
_entity_poly.pdbx_strand_id
1 'polypeptide(L)'
;MPFDLSPLTRLSCQLGERVVTDDEATRRGEFEYVDGSWSLSVFEVTDYTVVLCVRTPVGFRRFYGAIQADIESVEPTLEAAEDWQRRE
;
A
#
# COMPACT_ATOMS: atom_id res chain seq x y z
N MET A 1 -0.84 4.54 -11.13
CA MET A 1 -1.19 4.63 -9.70
C MET A 1 -2.40 5.52 -9.59
N PRO A 2 -3.53 5.04 -9.01
CA PRO A 2 -4.82 5.72 -9.09
C PRO A 2 -5.04 6.79 -7.99
N PHE A 3 -4.09 6.98 -7.07
CA PHE A 3 -4.10 8.07 -6.09
C PHE A 3 -2.69 8.69 -5.96
N ASP A 4 -2.65 9.92 -5.46
CA ASP A 4 -1.41 10.68 -5.33
C ASP A 4 -0.55 10.15 -4.17
N LEU A 5 0.70 9.80 -4.49
CA LEU A 5 1.68 9.32 -3.51
C LEU A 5 2.54 10.47 -2.95
N SER A 6 2.38 11.69 -3.47
CA SER A 6 3.11 12.89 -3.03
C SER A 6 2.92 13.26 -1.55
N PRO A 7 1.74 13.08 -0.91
CA PRO A 7 1.60 13.35 0.52
C PRO A 7 2.28 12.29 1.40
N LEU A 8 2.74 11.17 0.82
CA LEU A 8 3.23 10.04 1.59
C LEU A 8 4.72 10.15 1.94
N THR A 9 5.07 9.67 3.13
CA THR A 9 6.46 9.62 3.57
C THR A 9 7.14 8.38 3.03
N ARG A 10 8.09 8.54 2.10
CA ARG A 10 8.84 7.41 1.53
C ARG A 10 9.81 6.81 2.55
N LEU A 11 9.71 5.50 2.76
CA LEU A 11 10.62 4.73 3.60
C LEU A 11 11.77 4.13 2.76
N SER A 12 12.89 3.82 3.41
CA SER A 12 13.92 2.98 2.79
C SER A 12 13.38 1.57 2.60
N CYS A 13 13.91 0.83 1.61
CA CYS A 13 13.49 -0.56 1.39
C CYS A 13 13.70 -1.42 2.64
N GLN A 14 14.85 -1.29 3.31
CA GLN A 14 15.15 -2.06 4.52
C GLN A 14 14.19 -1.73 5.68
N LEU A 15 13.84 -0.45 5.89
CA LEU A 15 12.91 -0.06 6.94
C LEU A 15 11.50 -0.54 6.62
N GLY A 16 11.05 -0.33 5.38
CA GLY A 16 9.73 -0.77 4.94
C GLY A 16 9.55 -2.28 5.04
N GLU A 17 10.54 -3.07 4.61
CA GLU A 17 10.52 -4.52 4.75
C GLU A 17 10.40 -4.94 6.22
N ARG A 18 11.25 -4.40 7.09
CA ARG A 18 11.21 -4.71 8.53
C ARG A 18 9.84 -4.43 9.13
N VAL A 19 9.25 -3.28 8.81
CA VAL A 19 7.96 -2.85 9.37
C VAL A 19 6.83 -3.76 8.90
N VAL A 20 6.76 -4.12 7.62
CA VAL A 20 5.64 -4.96 7.11
C VAL A 20 5.78 -6.45 7.43
N THR A 21 6.96 -6.90 7.88
CA THR A 21 7.19 -8.28 8.34
C THR A 21 7.18 -8.41 9.86
N ASP A 22 6.99 -7.31 10.58
CA ASP A 22 6.86 -7.30 12.02
C ASP A 22 5.56 -8.01 12.43
N ASP A 23 5.57 -8.75 13.54
CA ASP A 23 4.38 -9.47 14.04
C ASP A 23 3.25 -8.52 14.47
N GLU A 24 3.57 -7.26 14.78
CA GLU A 24 2.56 -6.23 15.09
C GLU A 24 1.90 -5.65 13.82
N ALA A 25 2.49 -5.87 12.64
CA ALA A 25 1.95 -5.36 11.39
C ALA A 25 0.88 -6.30 10.81
N THR A 26 -0.32 -5.76 10.58
CA THR A 26 -1.45 -6.51 10.04
C THR A 26 -1.75 -6.07 8.62
N ARG A 27 -1.79 -7.01 7.67
CA ARG A 27 -2.19 -6.70 6.28
C ARG A 27 -3.72 -6.50 6.22
N ARG A 28 -4.13 -5.26 5.98
CA ARG A 28 -5.54 -4.84 5.89
C ARG A 28 -6.17 -5.15 4.53
N GLY A 29 -5.37 -5.11 3.47
CA GLY A 29 -5.85 -5.35 2.12
C GLY A 29 -4.74 -5.39 1.10
N GLU A 30 -5.07 -5.96 -0.05
CA GLU A 30 -4.21 -6.02 -1.21
C GLU A 30 -5.02 -5.66 -2.46
N PHE A 31 -4.39 -4.92 -3.35
CA PHE A 31 -4.92 -4.53 -4.64
C PHE A 31 -3.91 -4.93 -5.70
N GLU A 32 -4.39 -5.46 -6.81
CA GLU A 32 -3.58 -5.83 -7.94
C GLU A 32 -4.09 -5.14 -9.20
N TYR A 33 -3.18 -4.69 -10.04
CA TYR A 33 -3.55 -4.20 -11.35
C TYR A 33 -4.04 -5.37 -12.21
N VAL A 34 -5.00 -5.14 -13.11
CA VAL A 34 -5.66 -6.20 -13.90
C VAL A 34 -4.71 -7.10 -14.69
N ASP A 35 -3.52 -6.62 -15.06
CA ASP A 35 -2.47 -7.38 -15.77
C ASP A 35 -1.43 -8.04 -14.84
N GLY A 36 -1.57 -7.90 -13.52
CA GLY A 36 -0.66 -8.44 -12.50
C GLY A 36 0.69 -7.73 -12.39
N SER A 37 0.92 -6.66 -13.17
CA SER A 37 2.22 -5.98 -13.22
C SER A 37 2.47 -5.09 -12.00
N TRP A 38 1.42 -4.61 -11.34
CA TRP A 38 1.51 -3.87 -10.10
C TRP A 38 0.68 -4.53 -9.01
N SER A 39 1.19 -4.47 -7.78
CA SER A 39 0.39 -4.72 -6.59
C SER A 39 0.62 -3.65 -5.53
N LEU A 40 -0.38 -3.44 -4.71
CA LEU A 40 -0.40 -2.53 -3.57
C LEU A 40 -0.95 -3.30 -2.38
N SER A 41 -0.15 -3.45 -1.34
CA SER A 41 -0.61 -3.99 -0.05
C SER A 41 -0.62 -2.88 1.00
N VAL A 42 -1.63 -2.87 1.86
CA VAL A 42 -1.79 -1.92 2.97
C VAL A 42 -1.57 -2.65 4.28
N PHE A 43 -0.62 -2.18 5.08
CA PHE A 43 -0.30 -2.73 6.39
C PHE A 43 -0.65 -1.71 7.48
N GLU A 44 -1.50 -2.09 8.42
CA GLU A 44 -1.69 -1.37 9.67
C GLU A 44 -0.49 -1.67 10.57
N VAL A 45 0.21 -0.62 11.01
CA VAL A 45 1.43 -0.75 11.84
C VAL A 45 1.26 -0.12 13.21
N THR A 46 0.30 0.79 13.35
CA THR A 46 -0.22 1.38 14.59
C THR A 46 -1.67 1.77 14.36
N ASP A 47 -2.40 2.20 15.39
CA ASP A 47 -3.80 2.65 15.29
C ASP A 47 -4.04 3.85 14.34
N TYR A 48 -2.98 4.58 13.96
CA TYR A 48 -3.10 5.81 13.16
C TYR A 48 -2.23 5.81 11.91
N THR A 49 -1.33 4.83 11.79
CA THR A 49 -0.30 4.80 10.73
C THR A 49 -0.40 3.49 9.97
N VAL A 50 -0.40 3.62 8.66
CA VAL A 50 -0.32 2.50 7.75
C VAL A 50 0.94 2.60 6.90
N VAL A 51 1.44 1.46 6.44
CA VAL A 51 2.50 1.36 5.44
C VAL A 51 1.93 0.76 4.16
N LEU A 52 2.09 1.50 3.06
CA LEU A 52 1.80 1.02 1.72
C LEU A 52 3.02 0.33 1.14
N CYS A 53 2.86 -0.90 0.67
CA CYS A 53 3.86 -1.63 -0.09
C CYS A 53 3.44 -1.70 -1.56
N VAL A 54 4.13 -0.95 -2.41
CA VAL A 54 3.89 -0.95 -3.86
C VAL A 54 4.92 -1.85 -4.53
N ARG A 55 4.45 -2.91 -5.19
CA ARG A 55 5.24 -3.73 -6.10
C ARG A 55 5.10 -3.17 -7.52
N THR A 56 6.23 -2.89 -8.13
CA THR A 56 6.32 -2.40 -9.51
C THR A 56 6.53 -3.56 -10.51
N PRO A 57 6.27 -3.37 -11.82
CA PRO A 57 6.43 -4.40 -12.85
C PRO A 57 7.84 -4.96 -12.95
N VAL A 58 8.84 -4.15 -12.61
CA VAL A 58 10.26 -4.53 -12.58
C VAL A 58 10.64 -5.28 -11.30
N GLY A 59 9.65 -5.69 -10.49
CA GLY A 59 9.83 -6.46 -9.25
C GLY A 59 10.26 -5.64 -8.04
N PHE A 60 10.48 -4.32 -8.20
CA PHE A 60 10.95 -3.48 -7.11
C PHE A 60 9.81 -3.12 -6.16
N ARG A 61 10.07 -3.20 -4.86
CA ARG A 61 9.14 -2.80 -3.80
C ARG A 61 9.45 -1.39 -3.33
N ARG A 62 8.41 -0.57 -3.19
CA ARG A 62 8.49 0.77 -2.61
C ARG A 62 7.57 0.85 -1.41
N PHE A 63 8.03 1.51 -0.37
CA PHE A 63 7.33 1.59 0.90
C PHE A 63 7.05 3.04 1.26
N TYR A 64 5.83 3.28 1.73
CA TYR A 64 5.35 4.62 2.07
C TYR A 64 4.57 4.58 3.37
N GLY A 65 4.94 5.42 4.33
CA GLY A 65 4.13 5.67 5.52
C GLY A 65 3.04 6.69 5.21
N ALA A 66 1.84 6.43 5.75
CA ALA A 66 0.66 7.27 5.59
C ALA A 66 -0.16 7.31 6.89
N ILE A 67 -0.98 8.34 7.04
CA ILE A 67 -2.01 8.38 8.07
C ILE A 67 -3.16 7.47 7.63
N GLN A 68 -3.66 6.63 8.53
CA GLN A 68 -4.73 5.67 8.21
C GLN A 68 -5.97 6.34 7.60
N ALA A 69 -6.41 7.45 8.21
CA ALA A 69 -7.58 8.21 7.74
C ALA A 69 -7.44 8.73 6.29
N ASP A 70 -6.22 9.07 5.87
CA ASP A 70 -5.98 9.52 4.49
C ASP A 70 -6.17 8.37 3.50
N ILE A 71 -5.76 7.15 3.88
CA ILE A 71 -5.93 5.95 3.05
C ILE A 71 -7.39 5.51 3.01
N GLU A 72 -8.08 5.54 4.14
CA GLU A 72 -9.53 5.26 4.21
C GLU A 72 -10.34 6.22 3.33
N SER A 73 -9.92 7.49 3.24
CA SER A 73 -10.59 8.46 2.38
C SER A 73 -10.42 8.19 0.88
N VAL A 74 -9.34 7.53 0.45
CA VAL A 74 -9.05 7.25 -0.97
C VAL A 74 -9.32 5.81 -1.39
N GLU A 75 -9.51 4.90 -0.43
CA GLU A 75 -9.84 3.49 -0.67
C GLU A 75 -11.04 3.31 -1.63
N PRO A 76 -12.17 4.06 -1.49
CA PRO A 76 -13.29 3.95 -2.43
C PRO A 76 -12.93 4.31 -3.87
N THR A 77 -11.95 5.21 -4.06
CA THR A 77 -11.47 5.58 -5.41
C THR A 77 -10.64 4.46 -6.02
N LEU A 78 -9.85 3.76 -5.20
CA LEU A 78 -9.08 2.60 -5.63
C LEU A 78 -9.99 1.40 -5.94
N GLU A 79 -11.04 1.19 -5.16
CA GLU A 79 -12.05 0.15 -5.40
C GLU A 79 -12.91 0.42 -6.65
N ALA A 80 -13.16 1.70 -6.98
CA ALA A 80 -13.89 2.09 -8.18
C ALA A 80 -13.02 2.09 -9.46
N ALA A 81 -11.70 1.96 -9.33
CA ALA A 81 -10.81 1.98 -10.49
C ALA A 81 -10.90 0.66 -11.27
N GLU A 82 -11.30 0.73 -12.54
CA GLU A 82 -11.50 -0.45 -13.40
C GLU A 82 -10.23 -1.29 -13.60
N ASP A 83 -9.06 -0.65 -13.51
CA ASP A 83 -7.76 -1.28 -13.70
C ASP A 83 -7.19 -1.92 -12.43
N TRP A 84 -7.86 -1.79 -11.27
CA TRP A 84 -7.41 -2.34 -10.00
C TRP A 84 -8.47 -3.27 -9.38
N GLN A 85 -8.00 -4.36 -8.80
CA GLN A 85 -8.86 -5.36 -8.19
C GLN A 85 -8.38 -5.64 -6.77
N ARG A 86 -9.30 -5.58 -5.81
CA ARG A 86 -9.03 -6.00 -4.43
C ARG A 86 -8.84 -7.52 -4.42
N ARG A 87 -7.76 -7.97 -3.77
CA ARG A 87 -7.46 -9.37 -3.48
C ARG A 87 -7.79 -9.65 -2.01
N GLU A 88 -8.48 -10.76 -1.75
CA GLU A 88 -8.78 -11.27 -0.40
C GLU A 88 -7.57 -11.96 0.23
#